data_AF-A0A7J5B4C1-F1
#
_entry.id   AF-A0A7J5B4C1-F1
#
_cell.length_a   1.000
_cell.length_b   1.000
_cell.length_c   1.000
_cell.angle_alpha   90.00
_cell.angle_beta   90.00
_cell.angle_gamma   90.00
#
_symmetry.space_group_name_H-M   'P 1'
#
loop_
_entity.id
_entity.type
_entity.pdbx_description
1 polymer ?
#
loop_
_entity_poly.entity_id
_entity_poly.type
_entity_poly.pdbx_seq_one_letter_code
_entity_poly.pdbx_strand_id
1 'polypeptide(L)'
;MAIEQWIVDGPRVIDVQTVRSVRARLAGGAISVLAHNEPSTRIEVSAITGRDLKIAIDGDQLLIDHPQLSWTDVQTSAKTLWNQPTVVVSVLVPAGVDVDILGVSSEVLVAGIDGRIDVNTVGGEQFLDATRGELHLNSIGGEISVRGHAGQAVVKTASGDVTATGPLASFDGSTVSGATIVDVTSGSPSLIATKSVSGATTVRLPGDTHPSYQVSTVGSSVQLDGLHVEPLRGTTYRSEPVEGEVTDVRISTVTGRVSVMLSTRTPRAGDAPADFDERIDARLAPPTTTGGTGAGDRAAAGADPEPGGNIEVDASAEPDTNTPGGTE
;
A
#
# COMPACT_ATOMS: atom_id res chain seq x y z
N MET A 1 21.26 34.73 3.54
CA MET A 1 21.01 35.90 4.43
C MET A 1 21.85 35.69 5.68
N ALA A 2 21.50 36.25 6.85
CA ALA A 2 22.05 35.73 8.10
C ALA A 2 21.57 34.28 8.29
N ILE A 3 22.44 33.42 8.83
CA ILE A 3 22.09 32.05 9.22
C ILE A 3 21.79 32.09 10.71
N GLU A 4 20.57 31.73 11.10
CA GLU A 4 20.23 31.49 12.49
C GLU A 4 20.55 30.04 12.86
N GLN A 5 21.11 29.81 14.05
CA GLN A 5 21.53 28.48 14.48
C GLN A 5 21.31 28.29 15.97
N TRP A 6 20.80 27.11 16.34
CA TRP A 6 20.67 26.65 17.70
C TRP A 6 21.39 25.31 17.85
N ILE A 7 22.17 25.19 18.91
CA ILE A 7 22.60 23.89 19.44
C ILE A 7 21.65 23.53 20.57
N VAL A 8 21.23 22.28 20.61
CA VAL A 8 20.21 21.78 21.53
C VAL A 8 20.72 20.48 22.16
N ASP A 9 20.78 20.45 23.48
CA ASP A 9 21.33 19.38 24.33
C ASP A 9 20.25 18.68 25.18
N GLY A 10 19.00 19.17 25.14
CA GLY A 10 17.86 18.63 25.85
C GLY A 10 16.51 19.14 25.30
N PRO A 11 15.39 18.87 25.99
CA PRO A 11 14.07 19.23 25.49
C PRO A 11 13.92 20.74 25.26
N ARG A 12 13.44 21.14 24.08
CA ARG A 12 13.38 22.55 23.66
C ARG A 12 12.32 22.77 22.60
N VAL A 13 11.61 23.91 22.67
CA VAL A 13 10.77 24.41 21.58
C VAL A 13 11.48 25.60 20.93
N ILE A 14 11.43 25.67 19.60
CA ILE A 14 11.93 26.78 18.79
C ILE A 14 10.87 27.15 17.77
N ASP A 15 10.33 28.35 17.86
CA ASP A 15 9.44 28.93 16.84
C ASP A 15 10.26 29.81 15.89
N VAL A 16 10.08 29.60 14.59
CA VAL A 16 10.72 30.35 13.50
C VAL A 16 9.67 30.87 12.51
N GLN A 17 10.07 31.77 11.61
CA GLN A 17 9.21 32.24 10.52
C GLN A 17 8.97 31.14 9.47
N THR A 18 8.14 31.44 8.47
CA THR A 18 7.80 30.54 7.36
C THR A 18 9.06 29.98 6.70
N VAL A 19 9.19 28.65 6.68
CA VAL A 19 10.18 27.95 5.83
C VAL A 19 9.49 27.40 4.59
N ARG A 20 10.26 27.19 3.51
CA ARG A 20 9.80 26.56 2.27
C ARG A 20 10.32 25.13 2.08
N SER A 21 11.37 24.75 2.81
CA SER A 21 11.83 23.36 2.85
C SER A 21 12.33 22.96 4.24
N VAL A 22 12.12 21.70 4.61
CA VAL A 22 12.75 21.04 5.76
C VAL A 22 13.73 20.02 5.24
N ARG A 23 14.99 20.11 5.66
CA ARG A 23 15.98 19.06 5.51
C ARG A 23 16.38 18.52 6.88
N ALA A 24 16.19 17.22 7.09
CA ALA A 24 16.54 16.55 8.34
C ALA A 24 17.49 15.38 8.10
N ARG A 25 18.53 15.26 8.93
CA ARG A 25 19.44 14.12 8.98
C ARG A 25 19.47 13.58 10.41
N LEU A 26 19.04 12.33 10.56
CA LEU A 26 18.95 11.66 11.85
C LEU A 26 19.77 10.36 11.82
N ALA A 27 20.50 10.10 12.90
CA ALA A 27 20.89 8.76 13.31
C ALA A 27 20.23 8.47 14.66
N GLY A 28 19.35 7.47 14.69
CA GLY A 28 18.58 7.04 15.84
C GLY A 28 17.39 7.95 16.21
N GLY A 29 16.33 7.32 16.72
CA GLY A 29 15.16 8.01 17.25
C GLY A 29 14.06 8.23 16.21
N ALA A 30 13.35 9.36 16.29
CA ALA A 30 12.17 9.63 15.49
C ALA A 30 12.07 11.09 15.04
N ILE A 31 11.58 11.30 13.82
CA ILE A 31 11.15 12.61 13.30
C ILE A 31 9.70 12.57 12.83
N SER A 32 8.92 13.55 13.26
CA SER A 32 7.59 13.84 12.73
C SER A 32 7.62 15.19 12.00
N VAL A 33 7.19 15.25 10.74
CA VAL A 33 6.94 16.49 10.01
C VAL A 33 5.44 16.60 9.76
N LEU A 34 4.80 17.59 10.36
CA LEU A 34 3.34 17.71 10.44
C LEU A 34 2.89 19.04 9.85
N ALA A 35 1.96 19.01 8.91
CA ALA A 35 1.34 20.20 8.38
C ALA A 35 0.41 20.88 9.39
N HIS A 36 0.39 22.21 9.39
CA HIS A 36 -0.56 23.03 10.14
C HIS A 36 -1.06 24.23 9.32
N ASN A 37 -2.09 24.89 9.84
CA ASN A 37 -2.74 26.06 9.20
C ASN A 37 -2.12 27.42 9.62
N GLU A 38 -1.00 27.41 10.34
CA GLU A 38 -0.26 28.62 10.70
C GLU A 38 0.85 28.94 9.67
N PRO A 39 1.27 30.21 9.52
CA PRO A 39 2.36 30.59 8.62
C PRO A 39 3.76 30.38 9.23
N SER A 40 3.85 30.24 10.55
CA SER A 40 5.09 29.98 11.32
C SER A 40 5.68 28.60 11.02
N THR A 41 6.79 28.25 11.66
CA THR A 41 7.25 26.87 11.75
C THR A 41 7.75 26.63 13.16
N ARG A 42 7.40 25.49 13.75
CA ARG A 42 7.69 25.19 15.16
C ARG A 42 8.41 23.85 15.25
N ILE A 43 9.59 23.88 15.86
CA ILE A 43 10.41 22.70 16.11
C ILE A 43 10.31 22.36 17.60
N GLU A 44 9.77 21.19 17.91
CA GLU A 44 9.70 20.64 19.26
C GLU A 44 10.66 19.47 19.39
N VAL A 45 11.68 19.64 20.22
CA VAL A 45 12.65 18.61 20.59
C VAL A 45 12.20 18.02 21.92
N SER A 46 11.79 16.76 21.92
CA SER A 46 11.21 16.09 23.10
C SER A 46 12.25 15.31 23.89
N ALA A 47 13.24 14.72 23.21
CA ALA A 47 14.33 13.97 23.82
C ALA A 47 15.58 14.01 22.94
N ILE A 48 16.77 14.07 23.56
CA ILE A 48 18.07 13.90 22.92
C ILE A 48 18.90 12.95 23.80
N THR A 49 19.63 12.03 23.18
CA THR A 49 20.66 11.21 23.83
C THR A 49 21.93 11.22 23.00
N GLY A 50 23.10 11.25 23.67
CA GLY A 50 24.42 11.06 23.05
C GLY A 50 25.14 12.35 22.67
N ARG A 51 24.69 13.04 21.62
CA ARG A 51 25.31 14.28 21.10
C ARG A 51 24.24 15.35 20.88
N ASP A 52 24.65 16.61 20.90
CA ASP A 52 23.77 17.75 20.67
C ASP A 52 23.18 17.74 19.24
N LEU A 53 21.89 18.05 19.16
CA LEU A 53 21.18 18.34 17.93
C LEU A 53 21.58 19.74 17.43
N LYS A 54 21.84 19.86 16.13
CA LYS A 54 21.94 21.16 15.45
C LYS A 54 20.64 21.47 14.71
N ILE A 55 20.10 22.66 14.97
CA ILE A 55 19.02 23.26 14.17
C ILE A 55 19.56 24.55 13.55
N ALA A 56 19.29 24.80 12.27
CA ALA A 56 19.65 26.07 11.62
C ALA A 56 18.63 26.49 10.56
N ILE A 57 18.57 27.79 10.27
CA ILE A 57 17.85 28.36 9.13
C ILE A 57 18.89 28.92 8.14
N ASP A 58 18.88 28.43 6.91
CA ASP A 58 19.62 29.04 5.79
C ASP A 58 18.64 29.53 4.72
N GLY A 59 18.42 30.86 4.69
CA GLY A 59 17.34 31.45 3.90
C GLY A 59 15.98 30.95 4.36
N ASP A 60 15.31 30.18 3.50
CA ASP A 60 13.97 29.63 3.75
C ASP A 60 14.03 28.10 3.97
N GLN A 61 15.21 27.56 4.27
CA GLN A 61 15.42 26.13 4.55
C GLN A 61 15.71 25.89 6.03
N LEU A 62 14.89 25.05 6.66
CA LEU A 62 15.18 24.47 7.97
C LEU A 62 16.14 23.30 7.81
N LEU A 63 17.22 23.33 8.59
CA LEU A 63 18.22 22.27 8.68
C LEU A 63 18.16 21.66 10.09
N ILE A 64 18.01 20.34 10.17
CA ILE A 64 18.04 19.54 11.40
C ILE A 64 19.11 18.47 11.20
N ASP A 65 20.21 18.50 11.95
CA ASP A 65 21.29 17.50 11.86
C ASP A 65 21.57 16.90 13.26
N HIS A 66 21.25 15.61 13.44
CA HIS A 66 21.52 14.86 14.67
C HIS A 66 22.11 13.46 14.38
N PRO A 67 23.28 13.11 14.95
CA PRO A 67 24.24 14.04 15.55
C PRO A 67 24.90 14.88 14.44
N GLN A 68 25.65 15.91 14.83
CA GLN A 68 26.62 16.51 13.93
C GLN A 68 27.71 15.47 13.58
N LEU A 69 27.53 14.78 12.44
CA LEU A 69 28.51 13.84 11.88
C LEU A 69 29.49 14.60 11.00
N SER A 70 30.76 14.63 11.38
CA SER A 70 31.81 14.81 10.38
C SER A 70 31.97 13.51 9.58
N TRP A 71 32.32 13.60 8.29
CA TRP A 71 32.62 12.41 7.46
C TRP A 71 33.75 11.54 8.06
N THR A 72 34.61 12.15 8.88
CA THR A 72 35.67 11.51 9.68
C THR A 72 35.16 10.74 10.91
N ASP A 73 34.06 11.13 11.55
CA ASP A 73 33.50 10.41 12.72
C ASP A 73 33.02 9.00 12.33
N VAL A 74 32.45 8.87 11.12
CA VAL A 74 31.83 7.63 10.61
C VAL A 74 32.85 6.50 10.42
N GLN A 75 34.10 6.83 10.07
CA GLN A 75 35.15 5.82 9.81
C GLN A 75 35.87 5.32 11.06
N THR A 76 35.74 6.00 12.21
CA THR A 76 36.74 5.88 13.30
C THR A 76 36.23 5.21 14.59
N SER A 77 34.92 5.04 14.77
CA SER A 77 34.35 4.80 16.12
C SER A 77 33.60 3.49 16.32
N ALA A 78 34.31 2.44 16.72
CA ALA A 78 33.72 1.24 17.34
C ALA A 78 32.86 1.55 18.59
N LYS A 79 33.05 2.73 19.21
CA LYS A 79 32.26 3.22 20.34
C LYS A 79 30.85 3.70 19.97
N THR A 80 30.61 4.11 18.73
CA THR A 80 29.28 4.57 18.27
C THR A 80 28.26 3.41 18.24
N LEU A 81 28.74 2.16 18.16
CA LEU A 81 27.92 0.95 18.24
C LEU A 81 27.41 0.64 19.67
N TRP A 82 27.99 1.24 20.72
CA TRP A 82 27.63 0.97 22.12
C TRP A 82 26.84 2.10 22.80
N ASN A 83 26.76 3.28 22.19
CA ASN A 83 25.91 4.37 22.64
C ASN A 83 25.41 5.15 21.41
N GLN A 84 24.44 4.56 20.69
CA GLN A 84 23.82 5.19 19.53
C GLN A 84 23.16 6.50 19.98
N PRO A 85 23.50 7.66 19.37
CA PRO A 85 22.76 8.88 19.62
C PRO A 85 21.31 8.70 19.14
N THR A 86 20.36 9.39 19.77
CA THR A 86 18.94 9.38 19.38
C THR A 86 18.33 10.75 19.62
N VAL A 87 17.36 11.14 18.78
CA VAL A 87 16.58 12.35 18.96
C VAL A 87 15.10 12.06 18.71
N VAL A 88 14.21 12.72 19.43
CA VAL A 88 12.78 12.75 19.12
C VAL A 88 12.41 14.19 18.83
N VAL A 89 12.07 14.48 17.57
CA VAL A 89 11.76 15.83 17.08
C VAL A 89 10.45 15.86 16.30
N SER A 90 9.60 16.84 16.62
CA SER A 90 8.40 17.17 15.86
C SER A 90 8.60 18.52 15.18
N VAL A 91 8.26 18.61 13.90
CA VAL A 91 8.43 19.79 13.06
C VAL A 91 7.08 20.15 12.48
N LEU A 92 6.46 21.19 13.03
CA LEU A 92 5.19 21.71 12.56
C LEU A 92 5.44 22.80 11.50
N VAL A 93 4.88 22.62 10.31
CA VAL A 93 5.15 23.45 9.11
C VAL A 93 3.87 23.80 8.34
N PRO A 94 3.87 24.84 7.49
CA PRO A 94 2.83 25.03 6.49
C PRO A 94 2.76 23.85 5.52
N ALA A 95 1.58 23.50 5.02
CA ALA A 95 1.39 22.30 4.18
C ALA A 95 2.24 22.27 2.90
N GLY A 96 2.43 23.41 2.21
CA GLY A 96 3.15 23.49 0.93
C GLY A 96 4.68 23.50 1.02
N VAL A 97 5.25 22.80 2.01
CA VAL A 97 6.70 22.74 2.28
C VAL A 97 7.31 21.47 1.69
N ASP A 98 8.47 21.60 1.05
CA ASP A 98 9.25 20.44 0.58
C ASP A 98 10.00 19.77 1.74
N VAL A 99 10.04 18.43 1.75
CA VAL A 99 10.59 17.63 2.86
C VAL A 99 11.67 16.66 2.35
N ASP A 100 12.90 16.80 2.88
CA ASP A 100 14.09 16.01 2.55
C ASP A 100 14.62 15.35 3.84
N ILE A 101 14.37 14.06 4.04
CA ILE A 101 14.73 13.33 5.26
C ILE A 101 15.72 12.20 4.94
N LEU A 102 16.85 12.19 5.65
CA LEU A 102 17.80 11.09 5.69
C LEU A 102 17.85 10.50 7.11
N GLY A 103 17.43 9.25 7.27
CA GLY A 103 17.42 8.54 8.56
C GLY A 103 18.34 7.32 8.57
N VAL A 104 19.00 7.06 9.70
CA VAL A 104 19.67 5.79 9.97
C VAL A 104 19.11 5.24 11.27
N SER A 105 18.48 4.05 11.24
CA SER A 105 17.74 3.48 12.37
C SER A 105 16.76 4.49 12.99
N SER A 106 15.99 5.20 12.15
CA SER A 106 15.12 6.30 12.57
C SER A 106 13.69 6.11 12.05
N GLU A 107 12.71 6.30 12.91
CA GLU A 107 11.28 6.34 12.54
C GLU A 107 10.95 7.69 11.90
N VAL A 108 10.20 7.67 10.80
CA VAL A 108 9.83 8.87 10.04
C VAL A 108 8.32 8.94 9.88
N LEU A 109 7.71 10.03 10.37
CA LEU A 109 6.32 10.39 10.14
C LEU A 109 6.27 11.67 9.28
N VAL A 110 5.55 11.66 8.15
CA VAL A 110 5.23 12.88 7.38
C VAL A 110 3.71 12.96 7.15
N ALA A 111 3.05 13.99 7.66
CA ALA A 111 1.58 14.11 7.58
C ALA A 111 1.09 15.46 7.04
N GLY A 112 0.13 15.41 6.11
CA GLY A 112 -0.60 16.57 5.58
C GLY A 112 0.21 17.49 4.65
N ILE A 113 1.36 17.05 4.17
CA ILE A 113 2.28 17.82 3.33
C ILE A 113 1.86 17.76 1.85
N ASP A 114 1.81 18.93 1.22
CA ASP A 114 1.39 19.20 -0.16
C ASP A 114 2.56 19.58 -1.10
N GLY A 115 3.80 19.37 -0.65
CA GLY A 115 5.04 19.61 -1.40
C GLY A 115 5.70 18.34 -1.95
N ARG A 116 6.96 18.45 -2.39
CA ARG A 116 7.82 17.30 -2.69
C ARG A 116 8.25 16.63 -1.38
N ILE A 117 8.20 15.29 -1.33
CA ILE A 117 8.64 14.52 -0.18
C ILE A 117 9.67 13.47 -0.63
N ASP A 118 10.90 13.61 -0.16
CA ASP A 118 12.03 12.70 -0.36
C ASP A 118 12.46 12.12 1.00
N VAL A 119 12.21 10.83 1.24
CA VAL A 119 12.63 10.13 2.48
C VAL A 119 13.57 8.98 2.13
N ASN A 120 14.73 8.95 2.76
CA ASN A 120 15.78 7.96 2.55
C ASN A 120 16.20 7.37 3.90
N THR A 121 15.85 6.12 4.21
CA THR A 121 16.26 5.47 5.47
C THR A 121 17.16 4.25 5.31
N VAL A 122 18.02 4.04 6.30
CA VAL A 122 18.78 2.81 6.50
C VAL A 122 18.28 2.18 7.80
N GLY A 123 17.15 1.47 7.73
CA GLY A 123 16.43 0.98 8.90
C GLY A 123 15.51 2.02 9.53
N GLY A 124 14.46 1.54 10.18
CA GLY A 124 13.38 2.36 10.74
C GLY A 124 12.17 2.43 9.79
N GLU A 125 10.99 2.63 10.37
CA GLU A 125 9.71 2.66 9.65
C GLU A 125 9.45 4.03 9.02
N GLN A 126 8.75 4.04 7.89
CA GLN A 126 8.32 5.25 7.19
C GLN A 126 6.79 5.28 7.12
N PHE A 127 6.15 6.16 7.89
CA PHE A 127 4.71 6.38 7.85
C PHE A 127 4.38 7.74 7.23
N LEU A 128 3.57 7.73 6.18
CA LEU A 128 3.15 8.93 5.48
C LEU A 128 1.64 9.02 5.40
N ASP A 129 1.08 10.18 5.73
CA ASP A 129 -0.36 10.33 5.88
C ASP A 129 -0.91 11.59 5.21
N ALA A 130 -1.98 11.44 4.42
CA ALA A 130 -2.71 12.52 3.77
C ALA A 130 -1.82 13.52 2.99
N THR A 131 -0.76 13.03 2.34
CA THR A 131 0.20 13.83 1.57
C THR A 131 -0.20 14.01 0.11
N ARG A 132 0.35 15.02 -0.57
CA ARG A 132 0.05 15.32 -1.99
C ARG A 132 1.30 15.82 -2.71
N GLY A 133 1.46 15.45 -3.98
CA GLY A 133 2.55 15.94 -4.83
C GLY A 133 3.42 14.81 -5.40
N GLU A 134 4.73 15.00 -5.34
CA GLU A 134 5.72 13.98 -5.72
C GLU A 134 6.31 13.34 -4.45
N LEU A 135 6.25 12.01 -4.39
CA LEU A 135 6.68 11.22 -3.24
C LEU A 135 7.76 10.22 -3.66
N HIS A 136 8.94 10.33 -3.05
CA HIS A 136 10.08 9.44 -3.24
C HIS A 136 10.49 8.82 -1.91
N LEU A 137 10.33 7.51 -1.80
CA LEU A 137 10.64 6.75 -0.60
C LEU A 137 11.70 5.70 -0.91
N ASN A 138 12.86 5.79 -0.28
CA ASN A 138 13.92 4.79 -0.37
C ASN A 138 14.20 4.23 1.03
N SER A 139 14.29 2.90 1.14
CA SER A 139 14.75 2.23 2.36
C SER A 139 15.69 1.07 2.04
N ILE A 140 16.50 0.66 3.02
CA ILE A 140 17.20 -0.63 3.01
C ILE A 140 16.45 -1.68 3.84
N GLY A 141 15.59 -1.26 4.79
CA GLY A 141 14.88 -2.14 5.70
C GLY A 141 13.89 -1.38 6.58
N GLY A 142 12.77 -2.02 6.92
CA GLY A 142 11.67 -1.42 7.67
C GLY A 142 10.39 -1.33 6.83
N GLU A 143 9.24 -1.19 7.49
CA GLU A 143 7.95 -1.02 6.79
C GLU A 143 7.83 0.38 6.18
N ILE A 144 7.24 0.45 4.99
CA ILE A 144 6.86 1.70 4.33
C ILE A 144 5.33 1.70 4.18
N SER A 145 4.65 2.60 4.89
CA SER A 145 3.20 2.68 4.93
C SER A 145 2.75 4.10 4.55
N VAL A 146 2.12 4.21 3.38
CA VAL A 146 1.65 5.45 2.76
C VAL A 146 0.12 5.42 2.71
N ARG A 147 -0.53 6.37 3.38
CA ARG A 147 -1.98 6.43 3.54
C ARG A 147 -2.53 7.75 2.98
N GLY A 148 -3.53 7.66 2.09
CA GLY A 148 -4.21 8.82 1.52
C GLY A 148 -3.35 9.69 0.61
N HIS A 149 -2.27 9.17 0.01
CA HIS A 149 -1.40 9.97 -0.86
C HIS A 149 -2.09 10.34 -2.18
N ALA A 150 -2.00 11.60 -2.56
CA ALA A 150 -2.58 12.18 -3.77
C ALA A 150 -1.48 12.67 -4.72
N GLY A 151 -1.03 11.82 -5.64
CA GLY A 151 0.06 12.18 -6.54
C GLY A 151 0.88 11.00 -7.05
N GLN A 152 2.14 11.27 -7.38
CA GLN A 152 3.07 10.28 -7.93
C GLN A 152 3.91 9.68 -6.79
N ALA A 153 3.85 8.37 -6.61
CA ALA A 153 4.63 7.67 -5.59
C ALA A 153 5.68 6.74 -6.22
N VAL A 154 6.96 6.95 -5.88
CA VAL A 154 8.07 6.07 -6.23
C VAL A 154 8.64 5.49 -4.94
N VAL A 155 8.54 4.16 -4.77
CA VAL A 155 8.94 3.47 -3.55
C VAL A 155 9.96 2.40 -3.85
N LYS A 156 11.11 2.43 -3.17
CA LYS A 156 12.18 1.45 -3.32
C LYS A 156 12.61 0.95 -1.95
N THR A 157 12.56 -0.36 -1.73
CA THR A 157 13.16 -0.97 -0.55
C THR A 157 14.03 -2.17 -0.91
N ALA A 158 15.01 -2.53 -0.08
CA ALA A 158 15.63 -3.85 -0.17
C ALA A 158 14.78 -4.89 0.58
N SER A 159 14.43 -4.62 1.84
CA SER A 159 13.53 -5.47 2.62
C SER A 159 12.44 -4.69 3.36
N GLY A 160 11.32 -5.35 3.63
CA GLY A 160 10.19 -4.78 4.34
C GLY A 160 8.94 -4.68 3.47
N ASP A 161 7.80 -4.66 4.14
CA ASP A 161 6.51 -4.59 3.48
C ASP A 161 6.22 -3.14 3.06
N VAL A 162 5.53 -2.99 1.92
CA VAL A 162 5.15 -1.70 1.34
C VAL A 162 3.64 -1.65 1.20
N THR A 163 2.99 -0.74 1.90
CA THR A 163 1.57 -0.43 1.73
C THR A 163 1.42 0.98 1.18
N ALA A 164 0.73 1.14 0.05
CA ALA A 164 0.48 2.45 -0.56
C ALA A 164 -0.99 2.60 -0.95
N THR A 165 -1.69 3.47 -0.24
CA THR A 165 -3.13 3.70 -0.38
C THR A 165 -3.43 5.16 -0.70
N GLY A 166 -4.33 5.44 -1.64
CA GLY A 166 -4.83 6.80 -1.89
C GLY A 166 -5.31 7.05 -3.33
N PRO A 167 -5.66 8.31 -3.67
CA PRO A 167 -5.89 8.75 -5.04
C PRO A 167 -4.54 8.93 -5.77
N LEU A 168 -3.83 7.81 -5.98
CA LEU A 168 -2.53 7.77 -6.65
C LEU A 168 -2.70 8.12 -8.14
N ALA A 169 -1.89 9.05 -8.65
CA ALA A 169 -1.80 9.37 -10.07
C ALA A 169 -0.86 8.39 -10.81
N SER A 170 0.18 7.90 -10.11
CA SER A 170 1.04 6.80 -10.54
C SER A 170 1.76 6.17 -9.35
N PHE A 171 2.16 4.91 -9.50
CA PHE A 171 2.99 4.17 -8.54
C PHE A 171 4.12 3.42 -9.28
N ASP A 172 5.37 3.55 -8.83
CA ASP A 172 6.50 2.65 -9.21
C ASP A 172 7.17 2.11 -7.94
N GLY A 173 6.78 0.88 -7.58
CA GLY A 173 7.32 0.13 -6.44
C GLY A 173 8.43 -0.83 -6.87
N SER A 174 9.52 -0.91 -6.11
CA SER A 174 10.57 -1.92 -6.27
C SER A 174 11.03 -2.47 -4.91
N THR A 175 10.97 -3.79 -4.72
CA THR A 175 11.45 -4.49 -3.51
C THR A 175 12.31 -5.71 -3.86
N VAL A 176 13.21 -6.16 -2.96
CA VAL A 176 13.83 -7.49 -3.08
C VAL A 176 13.00 -8.52 -2.31
N SER A 177 12.63 -8.21 -1.06
CA SER A 177 11.79 -9.07 -0.23
C SER A 177 10.79 -8.28 0.60
N GLY A 178 9.51 -8.52 0.39
CA GLY A 178 8.42 -7.97 1.19
C GLY A 178 7.09 -8.04 0.44
N ALA A 179 5.98 -8.03 1.15
CA ALA A 179 4.68 -7.83 0.54
C ALA A 179 4.58 -6.40 -0.04
N THR A 180 3.86 -6.25 -1.15
CA THR A 180 3.52 -4.95 -1.71
C THR A 180 2.01 -4.88 -1.90
N ILE A 181 1.36 -3.97 -1.19
CA ILE A 181 -0.07 -3.70 -1.28
C ILE A 181 -0.24 -2.29 -1.86
N VAL A 182 -0.84 -2.20 -3.04
CA VAL A 182 -1.20 -0.92 -3.67
C VAL A 182 -2.71 -0.83 -3.73
N ASP A 183 -3.29 0.19 -3.11
CA ASP A 183 -4.73 0.39 -3.03
C ASP A 183 -5.10 1.79 -3.55
N VAL A 184 -5.49 1.83 -4.83
CA VAL A 184 -5.92 3.06 -5.49
C VAL A 184 -7.38 3.30 -5.13
N THR A 185 -7.63 4.30 -4.29
CA THR A 185 -8.95 4.52 -3.69
C THR A 185 -9.94 5.21 -4.64
N SER A 186 -9.43 5.99 -5.59
CA SER A 186 -10.23 6.74 -6.58
C SER A 186 -9.34 7.29 -7.70
N GLY A 187 -9.97 7.60 -8.84
CA GLY A 187 -9.29 8.12 -10.03
C GLY A 187 -8.68 7.04 -10.91
N SER A 188 -8.15 7.45 -12.06
CA SER A 188 -7.52 6.57 -13.05
C SER A 188 -6.00 6.79 -13.03
N PRO A 189 -5.21 5.94 -12.35
CA PRO A 189 -3.77 6.07 -12.35
C PRO A 189 -3.24 5.76 -13.75
N SER A 190 -2.27 6.55 -14.21
CA SER A 190 -1.64 6.36 -15.52
C SER A 190 -0.75 5.10 -15.56
N LEU A 191 -0.12 4.77 -14.44
CA LEU A 191 0.82 3.66 -14.30
C LEU A 191 0.77 3.10 -12.88
N ILE A 192 0.66 1.77 -12.77
CA ILE A 192 0.94 1.01 -11.55
C ILE A 192 2.02 -0.02 -11.88
N ALA A 193 3.26 0.28 -11.53
CA ALA A 193 4.41 -0.58 -11.71
C ALA A 193 4.86 -1.18 -10.37
N THR A 194 5.09 -2.50 -10.34
CA THR A 194 5.67 -3.20 -9.18
C THR A 194 6.71 -4.21 -9.64
N LYS A 195 7.90 -4.14 -9.04
CA LYS A 195 9.02 -5.05 -9.28
C LYS A 195 9.41 -5.73 -7.97
N SER A 196 9.44 -7.06 -7.92
CA SER A 196 9.89 -7.81 -6.74
C SER A 196 10.76 -9.01 -7.09
N VAL A 197 11.62 -9.46 -6.16
CA VAL A 197 12.24 -10.79 -6.27
C VAL A 197 11.43 -11.82 -5.50
N SER A 198 11.00 -11.47 -4.29
CA SER A 198 10.17 -12.30 -3.41
C SER A 198 9.12 -11.47 -2.68
N GLY A 199 7.93 -12.03 -2.51
CA GLY A 199 6.84 -11.44 -1.75
C GLY A 199 5.54 -11.33 -2.55
N ALA A 200 4.40 -11.29 -1.85
CA ALA A 200 3.10 -11.17 -2.50
C ALA A 200 2.87 -9.73 -2.98
N THR A 201 2.38 -9.57 -4.21
CA THR A 201 1.94 -8.28 -4.75
C THR A 201 0.43 -8.28 -4.88
N THR A 202 -0.24 -7.35 -4.19
CA THR A 202 -1.69 -7.13 -4.27
C THR A 202 -1.94 -5.72 -4.76
N VAL A 203 -2.69 -5.58 -5.86
CA VAL A 203 -3.10 -4.27 -6.39
C VAL A 203 -4.63 -4.21 -6.41
N ARG A 204 -5.20 -3.18 -5.80
CA ARG A 204 -6.62 -2.84 -5.91
C ARG A 204 -6.78 -1.54 -6.70
N LEU A 205 -7.64 -1.56 -7.72
CA LEU A 205 -7.97 -0.40 -8.54
C LEU A 205 -9.46 -0.03 -8.40
N PRO A 206 -9.87 1.20 -8.72
CA PRO A 206 -11.28 1.55 -8.86
C PRO A 206 -11.95 0.80 -10.01
N GLY A 207 -13.22 0.44 -9.85
CA GLY A 207 -13.99 -0.36 -10.84
C GLY A 207 -14.38 0.37 -12.11
N ASP A 208 -14.03 1.65 -12.24
CA ASP A 208 -14.12 2.47 -13.45
C ASP A 208 -12.78 2.63 -14.19
N THR A 209 -11.72 1.94 -13.74
CA THR A 209 -10.44 1.87 -14.48
C THR A 209 -10.47 0.82 -15.59
N HIS A 210 -9.69 1.07 -16.64
CA HIS A 210 -9.45 0.12 -17.74
C HIS A 210 -7.98 -0.35 -17.69
N PRO A 211 -7.65 -1.38 -16.89
CA PRO A 211 -6.27 -1.83 -16.74
C PRO A 211 -5.77 -2.58 -17.99
N SER A 212 -4.62 -2.16 -18.51
CA SER A 212 -3.81 -2.90 -19.49
C SER A 212 -2.70 -3.61 -18.74
N TYR A 213 -2.70 -4.94 -18.75
CA TYR A 213 -1.77 -5.75 -17.96
C TYR A 213 -0.50 -6.13 -18.73
N GLN A 214 0.65 -5.94 -18.10
CA GLN A 214 1.91 -6.58 -18.48
C GLN A 214 2.51 -7.28 -17.24
N VAL A 215 2.41 -8.61 -17.18
CA VAL A 215 2.84 -9.41 -16.03
C VAL A 215 3.92 -10.41 -16.43
N SER A 216 5.09 -10.31 -15.81
CA SER A 216 6.23 -11.20 -16.01
C SER A 216 6.53 -11.97 -14.73
N THR A 217 6.56 -13.30 -14.80
CA THR A 217 7.00 -14.13 -13.66
C THR A 217 7.73 -15.40 -14.08
N VAL A 218 8.25 -16.13 -13.09
CA VAL A 218 8.97 -17.41 -13.26
C VAL A 218 8.24 -18.56 -12.57
N GLY A 219 7.69 -18.33 -11.36
CA GLY A 219 7.08 -19.39 -10.55
C GLY A 219 5.86 -18.97 -9.72
N SER A 220 5.26 -17.80 -9.99
CA SER A 220 4.14 -17.28 -9.21
C SER A 220 2.77 -17.69 -9.75
N SER A 221 1.81 -17.86 -8.84
CA SER A 221 0.39 -17.83 -9.20
C SER A 221 -0.08 -16.40 -9.39
N VAL A 222 -0.88 -16.19 -10.43
CA VAL A 222 -1.34 -14.87 -10.88
C VAL A 222 -2.88 -14.87 -10.96
N GLN A 223 -3.51 -13.88 -10.34
CA GLN A 223 -4.93 -13.59 -10.44
C GLN A 223 -5.11 -12.14 -10.90
N LEU A 224 -5.83 -11.93 -12.00
CA LEU A 224 -6.08 -10.61 -12.61
C LEU A 224 -7.59 -10.46 -12.81
N ASP A 225 -8.25 -9.70 -11.95
CA ASP A 225 -9.69 -9.42 -12.02
C ASP A 225 -10.56 -10.68 -12.19
N GLY A 226 -10.31 -11.70 -11.37
CA GLY A 226 -10.98 -13.00 -11.44
C GLY A 226 -10.42 -13.98 -12.49
N LEU A 227 -9.65 -13.52 -13.48
CA LEU A 227 -8.90 -14.42 -14.37
C LEU A 227 -7.74 -15.07 -13.60
N HIS A 228 -7.75 -16.40 -13.51
CA HIS A 228 -6.57 -17.14 -13.06
C HIS A 228 -5.64 -17.41 -14.25
N VAL A 229 -4.41 -16.91 -14.18
CA VAL A 229 -3.39 -17.16 -15.20
C VAL A 229 -2.47 -18.26 -14.69
N GLU A 230 -2.37 -19.36 -15.44
CA GLU A 230 -1.46 -20.46 -15.12
C GLU A 230 0.01 -19.98 -15.03
N PRO A 231 0.87 -20.67 -14.26
CA PRO A 231 2.25 -20.23 -14.03
C PRO A 231 3.02 -19.95 -15.33
N LEU A 232 3.28 -18.66 -15.57
CA LEU A 232 4.06 -18.19 -16.70
C LEU A 232 5.50 -18.63 -16.49
N ARG A 233 5.93 -19.71 -17.17
CA ARG A 233 7.28 -20.28 -17.04
C ARG A 233 8.32 -19.42 -17.75
N GLY A 234 8.62 -18.24 -17.21
CA GLY A 234 9.52 -17.25 -17.82
C GLY A 234 8.92 -16.52 -19.02
N THR A 235 7.60 -16.56 -19.20
CA THR A 235 6.86 -15.81 -20.21
C THR A 235 6.26 -14.53 -19.61
N THR A 236 6.03 -13.53 -20.46
CA THR A 236 5.28 -12.31 -20.09
C THR A 236 3.85 -12.45 -20.59
N TYR A 237 2.88 -12.41 -19.69
CA TYR A 237 1.49 -12.19 -20.05
C TYR A 237 1.29 -10.71 -20.40
N ARG A 238 0.53 -10.47 -21.47
CA ARG A 238 0.10 -9.14 -21.88
C ARG A 238 -1.38 -9.24 -22.20
N SER A 239 -2.20 -8.33 -21.66
CA SER A 239 -3.61 -8.24 -22.06
C SER A 239 -3.74 -7.82 -23.52
N GLU A 240 -4.90 -8.07 -24.12
CA GLU A 240 -5.21 -7.47 -25.42
C GLU A 240 -5.20 -5.93 -25.32
N PRO A 241 -4.85 -5.21 -26.39
CA PRO A 241 -4.93 -3.75 -26.40
C PRO A 241 -6.36 -3.28 -26.15
N VAL A 242 -6.53 -2.37 -25.21
CA VAL A 242 -7.81 -1.73 -24.90
C VAL A 242 -7.85 -0.34 -25.55
N GLU A 243 -8.94 0.01 -26.23
CA GLU A 243 -9.15 1.36 -26.76
C GLU A 243 -9.57 2.33 -25.65
N GLY A 244 -9.02 3.55 -25.66
CA GLY A 244 -9.36 4.61 -24.72
C GLY A 244 -8.25 4.95 -23.73
N GLU A 245 -8.62 5.58 -22.62
CA GLU A 245 -7.71 5.87 -21.50
C GLU A 245 -7.53 4.61 -20.65
N VAL A 246 -6.28 4.15 -20.52
CA VAL A 246 -5.93 2.89 -19.85
C VAL A 246 -4.99 3.13 -18.67
N THR A 247 -5.17 2.35 -17.62
CA THR A 247 -4.20 2.24 -16.53
C THR A 247 -3.18 1.18 -16.91
N ASP A 248 -1.91 1.56 -17.10
CA ASP A 248 -0.85 0.58 -17.40
C ASP A 248 -0.42 -0.15 -16.12
N VAL A 249 -0.68 -1.46 -16.03
CA VAL A 249 -0.38 -2.29 -14.85
C VAL A 249 0.80 -3.22 -15.17
N ARG A 250 1.99 -2.86 -14.69
CA ARG A 250 3.26 -3.56 -14.98
C ARG A 250 3.78 -4.27 -13.74
N ILE A 251 3.64 -5.60 -13.70
CA ILE A 251 4.10 -6.40 -12.57
C ILE A 251 5.22 -7.34 -13.03
N SER A 252 6.36 -7.33 -12.32
CA SER A 252 7.49 -8.22 -12.58
C SER A 252 7.96 -8.84 -11.29
N THR A 253 7.80 -10.17 -11.14
CA THR A 253 8.20 -10.88 -9.91
C THR A 253 8.83 -12.24 -10.19
N VAL A 254 9.92 -12.58 -9.50
CA VAL A 254 10.50 -13.93 -9.60
C VAL A 254 9.65 -14.95 -8.84
N THR A 255 9.25 -14.61 -7.60
CA THR A 255 8.46 -15.47 -6.71
C THR A 255 7.48 -14.68 -5.84
N GLY A 256 6.29 -15.26 -5.59
CA GLY A 256 5.27 -14.67 -4.74
C GLY A 256 3.98 -14.35 -5.49
N ARG A 257 2.83 -14.56 -4.85
CA ARG A 257 1.51 -14.45 -5.47
C ARG A 257 1.28 -13.04 -6.01
N VAL A 258 0.77 -12.93 -7.24
CA VAL A 258 0.26 -11.67 -7.80
C VAL A 258 -1.26 -11.72 -7.77
N SER A 259 -1.88 -10.70 -7.19
CA SER A 259 -3.32 -10.47 -7.24
C SER A 259 -3.58 -9.04 -7.72
N VAL A 260 -4.37 -8.86 -8.77
CA VAL A 260 -4.93 -7.56 -9.14
C VAL A 260 -6.44 -7.67 -9.14
N MET A 261 -7.12 -6.71 -8.51
CA MET A 261 -8.57 -6.73 -8.30
C MET A 261 -9.17 -5.37 -8.64
N LEU A 262 -10.25 -5.36 -9.43
CA LEU A 262 -11.10 -4.18 -9.52
C LEU A 262 -12.03 -4.11 -8.31
N SER A 263 -12.20 -2.91 -7.76
CA SER A 263 -13.18 -2.64 -6.72
C SER A 263 -14.57 -2.69 -7.34
N THR A 264 -15.55 -3.31 -6.67
CA THR A 264 -16.93 -3.26 -7.15
C THR A 264 -17.38 -1.82 -7.30
N ARG A 265 -17.88 -1.44 -8.48
CA ARG A 265 -18.47 -0.11 -8.70
C ARG A 265 -19.68 0.03 -7.76
N THR A 266 -19.54 0.79 -6.68
CA THR A 266 -20.68 1.27 -5.91
C THR A 266 -21.50 2.19 -6.84
N PRO A 267 -22.74 1.84 -7.21
CA PRO A 267 -23.55 2.71 -8.05
C PRO A 267 -23.74 4.05 -7.36
N ARG A 268 -23.54 5.16 -8.08
CA ARG A 268 -23.94 6.46 -7.53
C ARG A 268 -25.46 6.48 -7.44
N ALA A 269 -26.02 7.15 -6.45
CA ALA A 269 -27.46 7.36 -6.36
C ALA A 269 -27.92 8.17 -7.59
N GLY A 270 -28.49 7.48 -8.59
CA GLY A 270 -28.74 8.00 -9.94
C GLY A 270 -28.40 7.01 -11.05
N ASP A 271 -27.41 6.13 -10.86
CA ASP A 271 -27.03 5.05 -11.80
C ASP A 271 -27.93 3.80 -11.61
N ALA A 272 -29.24 4.00 -11.57
CA ALA A 272 -30.18 2.88 -11.75
C ALA A 272 -30.10 2.43 -13.22
N PRO A 273 -29.85 1.15 -13.52
CA PRO A 273 -29.85 0.69 -14.90
C PRO A 273 -31.28 0.79 -15.45
N ALA A 274 -31.41 1.23 -16.70
CA ALA A 274 -32.69 1.63 -17.32
C ALA A 274 -33.69 0.47 -17.53
N ASP A 275 -33.32 -0.75 -17.14
CA ASP A 275 -34.08 -1.98 -17.24
C ASP A 275 -34.77 -2.40 -15.93
N PHE A 276 -34.57 -1.68 -14.83
CA PHE A 276 -35.13 -2.07 -13.52
C PHE A 276 -36.64 -1.80 -13.41
N ASP A 277 -37.14 -0.68 -13.93
CA ASP A 277 -38.56 -0.33 -13.92
C ASP A 277 -39.38 -1.23 -14.87
N GLU A 278 -38.86 -1.52 -16.06
CA GLU A 278 -39.54 -2.33 -17.08
C GLU A 278 -39.83 -3.77 -16.59
N ARG A 279 -38.97 -4.30 -15.71
CA ARG A 279 -39.14 -5.62 -15.07
C ARG A 279 -40.14 -5.64 -13.92
N ILE A 280 -40.50 -4.49 -13.36
CA ILE A 280 -41.54 -4.36 -12.32
C ILE A 280 -42.92 -4.30 -12.98
N ASP A 281 -43.07 -3.50 -14.05
CA ASP A 281 -44.33 -3.39 -14.80
C ASP A 281 -44.74 -4.74 -15.42
N ALA A 282 -43.78 -5.50 -15.96
CA ALA A 282 -44.02 -6.84 -16.50
C ALA A 282 -44.51 -7.87 -15.45
N ARG A 283 -44.35 -7.60 -14.15
CA ARG A 283 -44.88 -8.45 -13.05
C ARG A 283 -46.20 -7.96 -12.48
N LEU A 284 -46.61 -6.72 -12.75
CA LEU A 284 -47.87 -6.12 -12.30
C LEU A 284 -48.97 -6.18 -13.36
N ALA A 285 -48.63 -6.45 -14.63
CA ALA A 285 -49.60 -6.69 -15.69
C ALA A 285 -50.47 -7.94 -15.39
N PRO A 286 -51.83 -7.83 -15.40
CA PRO A 286 -52.70 -8.99 -15.22
C PRO A 286 -52.60 -9.94 -16.43
N PRO A 287 -52.68 -11.27 -16.22
CA PRO A 287 -52.50 -12.23 -17.30
C PRO A 287 -53.61 -12.10 -18.35
N THR A 288 -53.23 -11.82 -19.59
CA THR A 288 -54.14 -11.79 -20.74
C THR A 288 -54.63 -13.20 -21.07
N THR A 289 -55.91 -13.46 -20.76
CA THR A 289 -56.56 -14.72 -21.09
C THR A 289 -56.78 -14.86 -22.60
N THR A 290 -55.88 -15.56 -23.30
CA THR A 290 -56.13 -16.01 -24.66
C THR A 290 -57.03 -17.25 -24.62
N GLY A 291 -58.29 -17.10 -25.03
CA GLY A 291 -59.24 -18.21 -25.13
C GLY A 291 -58.82 -19.21 -26.21
N GLY A 292 -58.91 -20.51 -25.91
CA GLY A 292 -58.50 -21.58 -26.82
C GLY A 292 -59.66 -22.24 -27.58
N THR A 293 -59.31 -23.16 -28.48
CA THR A 293 -60.17 -24.26 -28.96
C THR A 293 -59.30 -25.37 -29.54
N GLY A 294 -59.57 -26.62 -29.14
CA GLY A 294 -58.85 -27.82 -29.62
C GLY A 294 -58.99 -28.96 -28.60
N ALA A 295 -59.86 -29.94 -28.88
CA ALA A 295 -60.32 -30.91 -27.89
C ALA A 295 -60.03 -32.38 -28.27
N GLY A 296 -59.94 -33.24 -27.25
CA GLY A 296 -60.03 -34.71 -27.33
C GLY A 296 -58.69 -35.47 -27.25
N ASP A 297 -58.61 -36.66 -26.64
CA ASP A 297 -59.55 -37.32 -25.72
C ASP A 297 -58.81 -38.37 -24.84
N ARG A 298 -59.29 -38.54 -23.59
CA ARG A 298 -59.24 -39.71 -22.67
C ARG A 298 -57.99 -40.56 -22.34
N ALA A 299 -57.86 -40.75 -21.01
CA ALA A 299 -57.71 -42.02 -20.25
C ALA A 299 -56.32 -42.72 -20.16
N ALA A 300 -55.95 -43.40 -19.07
CA ALA A 300 -56.43 -43.43 -17.67
C ALA A 300 -55.45 -44.22 -16.75
N ALA A 301 -55.50 -43.96 -15.42
CA ALA A 301 -54.90 -44.71 -14.30
C ALA A 301 -53.34 -44.81 -14.22
N GLY A 302 -52.71 -44.81 -13.03
CA GLY A 302 -53.24 -44.63 -11.67
C GLY A 302 -52.18 -44.87 -10.57
N ALA A 303 -52.61 -44.78 -9.31
CA ALA A 303 -51.95 -45.26 -8.06
C ALA A 303 -50.61 -44.63 -7.59
N ASP A 304 -50.71 -43.78 -6.57
CA ASP A 304 -49.81 -43.78 -5.37
C ASP A 304 -50.10 -45.05 -4.51
N PRO A 305 -49.23 -45.51 -3.57
CA PRO A 305 -48.44 -44.66 -2.65
C PRO A 305 -47.01 -45.14 -2.24
N GLU A 306 -46.33 -44.27 -1.50
CA GLU A 306 -45.24 -44.54 -0.51
C GLU A 306 -45.62 -45.61 0.57
N PRO A 307 -44.72 -46.15 1.46
CA PRO A 307 -43.45 -45.55 1.95
C PRO A 307 -42.26 -46.47 2.34
N GLY A 308 -41.12 -45.83 2.68
CA GLY A 308 -40.30 -46.17 3.87
C GLY A 308 -39.08 -47.10 3.71
N GLY A 309 -37.97 -46.77 4.39
CA GLY A 309 -36.81 -47.66 4.52
C GLY A 309 -35.48 -47.01 4.95
N ASN A 310 -35.37 -46.51 6.19
CA ASN A 310 -34.07 -46.13 6.78
C ASN A 310 -33.29 -47.37 7.24
N ILE A 311 -31.97 -47.39 7.03
CA ILE A 311 -31.02 -48.27 7.75
C ILE A 311 -29.74 -47.48 8.10
N GLU A 312 -29.67 -46.97 9.34
CA GLU A 312 -28.46 -47.08 10.19
C GLU A 312 -28.33 -48.56 10.60
N VAL A 313 -27.22 -49.19 11.00
CA VAL A 313 -25.98 -48.85 11.74
C VAL A 313 -24.88 -49.86 11.24
N ASP A 314 -23.62 -49.95 11.68
CA ASP A 314 -22.86 -49.40 12.82
C ASP A 314 -21.36 -49.23 12.46
N ALA A 315 -20.53 -48.86 13.43
CA ALA A 315 -19.07 -48.69 13.34
C ALA A 315 -18.24 -49.84 13.98
N SER A 316 -16.91 -49.67 13.92
CA SER A 316 -15.86 -50.25 14.81
C SER A 316 -15.31 -51.63 14.40
N ALA A 317 -14.02 -51.99 14.61
CA ALA A 317 -12.82 -51.35 15.17
C ALA A 317 -11.59 -51.83 14.32
N GLU A 318 -10.47 -51.12 14.11
CA GLU A 318 -9.37 -50.82 15.04
C GLU A 318 -8.78 -52.05 15.79
N PRO A 319 -7.46 -52.08 16.08
CA PRO A 319 -6.33 -51.98 15.15
C PRO A 319 -5.30 -53.11 15.40
N ASP A 320 -4.22 -53.21 14.61
CA ASP A 320 -3.10 -54.11 14.98
C ASP A 320 -1.72 -53.50 14.68
N THR A 321 -0.90 -53.43 15.73
CA THR A 321 0.47 -52.90 15.71
C THR A 321 1.48 -54.04 15.60
N ASN A 322 2.49 -53.94 14.74
CA ASN A 322 3.81 -54.48 15.13
C ASN A 322 5.02 -53.87 14.40
N THR A 323 6.05 -53.62 15.20
CA THR A 323 7.42 -53.18 14.86
C THR A 323 8.29 -53.87 15.91
N PRO A 324 9.33 -54.66 15.55
CA PRO A 324 10.67 -54.03 15.49
C PRO A 324 11.74 -54.73 14.61
N GLY A 325 12.86 -54.02 14.39
CA GLY A 325 14.12 -54.58 13.89
C GLY A 325 15.01 -53.49 13.28
N GLY A 326 16.23 -53.29 13.79
CA GLY A 326 17.15 -52.24 13.32
C GLY A 326 18.60 -52.71 13.18
N THR A 327 19.54 -51.75 13.13
CA THR A 327 21.00 -51.87 12.89
C THR A 327 21.38 -52.39 11.49
N GLU A 328 22.46 -51.93 10.85
CA GLU A 328 23.56 -51.03 11.28
C GLU A 328 23.45 -49.57 10.78
#